data_AF-A0AAE2W9Q9-F1
#
_entry.id   AF-A0AAE2W9Q9-F1
#
_cell.length_a   1.000
_cell.length_b   1.000
_cell.length_c   1.000
_cell.angle_alpha   90.00
_cell.angle_beta   90.00
_cell.angle_gamma   90.00
#
_symmetry.space_group_name_H-M   'P 1'
#
loop_
_entity.id
_entity.type
_entity.pdbx_description
1 polymer ?
#
loop_
_entity_poly.entity_id
_entity_poly.type
_entity_poly.pdbx_seq_one_letter_code
_entity_poly.pdbx_strand_id
1 'polypeptide(L)'
;MAIRATAAAPRYTRALTFDDVPEHLRPSGFRYWLDRVPEHPDPDDVDHVQAAYGCDPGIEVAELIAHHAPRWPPVDPHWRTMVAVAEQWEAYYSWCAANGLTLDGVSPSSRAAVPREWSWTELRHWEEHR
;
A
#
# COMPACT_ATOMS: atom_id res chain seq x y z
N MET A 1 35.29 15.05 -9.63
CA MET A 1 35.32 14.01 -8.57
C MET A 1 34.03 14.19 -7.76
N ALA A 2 32.98 13.42 -8.04
CA ALA A 2 31.67 13.60 -7.42
C ALA A 2 31.59 12.77 -6.13
N ILE A 3 31.23 13.42 -5.03
CA ILE A 3 31.08 12.83 -3.70
C ILE A 3 29.86 11.90 -3.76
N ARG A 4 30.10 10.60 -3.60
CA ARG A 4 29.04 9.61 -3.39
C ARG A 4 28.31 9.97 -2.10
N ALA A 5 27.02 10.26 -2.21
CA ALA A 5 26.13 10.30 -1.06
C ALA A 5 26.08 8.87 -0.49
N THR A 6 26.77 8.65 0.63
CA THR A 6 26.64 7.45 1.42
C THR A 6 25.22 7.44 1.97
N ALA A 7 24.38 6.55 1.47
CA ALA A 7 23.11 6.24 2.12
C ALA A 7 23.40 5.90 3.57
N ALA A 8 22.80 6.63 4.50
CA ALA A 8 22.95 6.37 5.92
C ALA A 8 22.40 4.98 6.20
N ALA A 9 23.26 4.04 6.59
CA ALA A 9 22.83 2.72 7.03
C ALA A 9 21.88 2.86 8.23
N PRO A 10 20.72 2.17 8.25
CA PRO A 10 19.78 2.27 9.35
C PRO A 10 20.43 1.79 10.67
N ARG A 11 20.12 2.52 11.75
CA ARG A 11 20.74 2.48 13.09
C ARG A 11 20.38 1.25 13.93
N TYR A 12 20.15 0.08 13.33
CA TYR A 12 19.76 -1.11 14.08
C TYR A 12 20.97 -2.02 14.30
N THR A 13 21.55 -1.92 15.50
CA THR A 13 22.65 -2.79 15.96
C THR A 13 22.15 -4.22 16.30
N ARG A 14 20.83 -4.43 16.31
CA ARG A 14 20.18 -5.74 16.47
C ARG A 14 19.42 -6.13 15.20
N ALA A 15 19.29 -7.43 14.95
CA ALA A 15 18.44 -7.94 13.89
C ALA A 15 16.98 -7.50 14.12
N LEU A 16 16.31 -7.09 13.04
CA LEU A 16 14.89 -6.74 13.05
C LEU A 16 14.03 -8.00 13.19
N THR A 17 12.89 -7.87 13.85
CA THR A 17 11.84 -8.88 13.93
C THR A 17 10.48 -8.27 13.57
N PHE A 18 9.43 -9.09 13.45
CA PHE A 18 8.09 -8.56 13.20
C PHE A 18 7.55 -7.64 14.30
N ASP A 19 8.08 -7.71 15.53
CA ASP A 19 7.79 -6.73 16.58
C ASP A 19 8.21 -5.30 16.20
N ASP A 20 9.17 -5.16 15.29
CA ASP A 20 9.67 -3.87 14.84
C ASP A 20 8.83 -3.26 13.71
N VAL A 21 7.89 -4.02 13.12
CA VAL A 21 6.95 -3.49 12.13
C VAL A 21 6.02 -2.50 12.85
N PRO A 22 5.89 -1.25 12.39
CA PRO A 22 4.98 -0.28 12.97
C PRO A 22 3.54 -0.81 13.02
N GLU A 23 2.81 -0.55 14.10
CA GLU A 23 1.46 -1.10 14.32
C GLU A 23 0.50 -0.82 13.16
N HIS A 24 0.53 0.39 12.60
CA HIS A 24 -0.31 0.75 11.46
C HIS A 24 0.05 -0.04 10.18
N LEU A 25 1.26 -0.59 10.05
CA LEU A 25 1.66 -1.44 8.92
C LEU A 25 1.35 -2.92 9.13
N ARG A 26 0.98 -3.33 10.35
CA ARG A 26 0.60 -4.72 10.64
C ARG A 26 -0.81 -5.02 10.11
N PRO A 27 -1.14 -6.28 9.83
CA PRO A 27 -2.49 -6.69 9.46
C PRO A 27 -3.58 -6.17 10.43
N SER A 28 -3.35 -6.21 11.74
CA SER A 28 -4.28 -5.63 12.74
C SER A 28 -4.48 -4.11 12.61
N GLY A 29 -3.52 -3.41 12.02
CA GLY A 29 -3.56 -1.97 11.74
C GLY A 29 -4.43 -1.56 10.56
N PHE A 30 -5.10 -2.48 9.86
CA PHE A 30 -5.87 -2.18 8.65
C PHE A 30 -6.88 -1.03 8.80
N ARG A 31 -7.47 -0.87 10.00
CA ARG A 31 -8.43 0.21 10.25
C ARG A 31 -7.84 1.61 10.03
N TYR A 32 -6.56 1.80 10.36
CA TYR A 32 -5.84 3.06 10.10
C TYR A 32 -5.85 3.44 8.62
N TRP A 33 -5.70 2.46 7.72
CA TRP A 33 -5.69 2.68 6.27
C TRP A 33 -7.10 2.94 5.75
N LEU A 34 -8.08 2.15 6.19
CA LEU A 34 -9.47 2.33 5.76
C LEU A 34 -10.04 3.70 6.15
N ASP A 35 -9.67 4.22 7.32
CA ASP A 35 -10.13 5.54 7.79
C ASP A 35 -9.51 6.72 6.99
N ARG A 36 -8.45 6.48 6.21
CA ARG A 36 -7.84 7.48 5.32
C ARG A 36 -8.47 7.51 3.93
N VAL A 37 -9.09 6.41 3.51
CA VAL A 37 -9.79 6.36 2.22
C VAL A 37 -11.11 7.14 2.34
N PRO A 38 -11.36 8.14 1.47
CA PRO A 38 -12.56 8.96 1.53
C PRO A 38 -13.85 8.15 1.35
N GLU A 39 -14.98 8.74 1.74
CA GLU A 39 -16.30 8.11 1.56
C GLU A 39 -16.75 8.10 0.09
N HIS A 40 -16.22 9.04 -0.69
CA HIS A 40 -16.46 9.16 -2.13
C HIS A 40 -15.15 8.99 -2.89
N PRO A 41 -15.14 8.27 -4.03
CA PRO A 41 -13.96 8.18 -4.88
C PRO A 41 -13.50 9.56 -5.33
N ASP A 42 -12.18 9.75 -5.39
CA ASP A 42 -11.58 10.94 -5.98
C ASP A 42 -11.49 10.71 -7.50
N PRO A 43 -12.17 11.51 -8.35
CA PRO A 43 -12.17 11.30 -9.79
C PRO A 43 -10.81 11.58 -10.44
N ASP A 44 -9.90 12.28 -9.77
CA ASP A 44 -8.56 12.59 -10.27
C ASP A 44 -7.52 11.53 -9.84
N ASP A 45 -7.89 10.59 -8.96
CA ASP A 45 -7.04 9.51 -8.47
C ASP A 45 -7.33 8.20 -9.22
N VAL A 46 -6.29 7.67 -9.87
CA VAL A 46 -6.36 6.46 -10.69
C VAL A 46 -6.82 5.25 -9.87
N ASP A 47 -6.27 5.06 -8.68
CA ASP A 47 -6.53 3.89 -7.85
C ASP A 47 -7.95 3.95 -7.28
N HIS A 48 -8.43 5.14 -6.93
CA HIS A 48 -9.81 5.35 -6.51
C HIS A 48 -10.80 5.04 -7.64
N VAL A 49 -10.56 5.60 -8.83
CA VAL A 49 -11.42 5.40 -10.00
C VAL A 49 -11.47 3.93 -10.39
N GLN A 50 -10.30 3.29 -10.52
CA GLN A 50 -10.20 1.92 -10.95
C GLN A 50 -10.85 0.98 -9.93
N ALA A 51 -10.67 1.22 -8.63
CA ALA A 51 -11.30 0.43 -7.58
C ALA A 51 -12.83 0.66 -7.51
N ALA A 52 -13.30 1.89 -7.73
CA ALA A 52 -14.72 2.22 -7.57
C ALA A 52 -15.57 1.89 -8.79
N TYR A 53 -15.04 2.07 -9.99
CA TYR A 53 -15.78 2.03 -11.25
C TYR A 53 -15.24 1.01 -12.25
N GLY A 54 -14.01 0.51 -12.06
CA GLY A 54 -13.39 -0.45 -12.98
C GLY A 54 -13.03 0.12 -14.35
N CYS A 55 -12.95 1.45 -14.47
CA CYS A 55 -12.55 2.17 -15.68
C CYS A 55 -11.25 2.97 -15.45
N ASP A 56 -10.70 3.53 -16.52
CA ASP A 56 -9.53 4.40 -16.44
C ASP A 56 -9.92 5.83 -16.05
N PRO A 57 -9.07 6.54 -15.29
CA PRO A 57 -9.29 7.96 -14.98
C PRO A 57 -9.27 8.80 -16.27
N GLY A 58 -10.14 9.80 -16.34
CA GLY A 58 -10.23 10.72 -17.48
C GLY A 58 -11.63 10.80 -18.09
N ILE A 59 -11.72 10.70 -19.43
CA ILE A 59 -12.97 10.95 -20.18
C ILE A 59 -14.07 9.97 -19.72
N GLU A 60 -13.74 8.70 -19.50
CA GLU A 60 -14.73 7.68 -19.10
C GLU A 60 -15.36 7.99 -17.74
N VAL A 61 -14.58 8.42 -16.75
CA VAL A 61 -15.08 8.84 -15.43
C VAL A 61 -15.94 10.09 -15.54
N ALA A 62 -15.48 11.09 -16.31
CA ALA A 62 -16.21 12.34 -16.48
C ALA A 62 -17.58 12.10 -17.13
N GLU A 63 -17.63 11.24 -18.16
CA GLU A 63 -18.87 10.81 -18.81
C GLU A 63 -19.77 10.01 -17.86
N LEU A 64 -19.19 9.09 -17.07
CA LEU A 64 -19.92 8.31 -16.07
C LEU A 64 -20.59 9.20 -15.03
N ILE A 65 -19.86 10.17 -14.48
CA ILE A 65 -20.37 11.14 -13.50
C ILE A 65 -21.47 12.01 -14.13
N ALA A 66 -21.24 12.51 -15.35
CA ALA A 66 -22.22 13.33 -16.06
C ALA A 66 -23.53 12.57 -16.34
N HIS A 67 -23.45 11.28 -16.69
CA HIS A 67 -24.62 10.44 -16.95
C HIS A 67 -25.52 10.27 -15.72
N HIS A 68 -24.94 10.24 -14.52
CA HIS A 68 -25.69 10.00 -13.27
C HIS A 68 -26.15 11.28 -12.57
N ALA A 69 -25.77 12.46 -13.07
CA ALA A 69 -26.10 13.74 -12.46
C ALA A 69 -27.62 13.92 -12.27
N PRO A 70 -28.07 14.43 -11.10
CA PRO A 70 -27.28 15.04 -10.02
C PRO A 70 -26.76 14.06 -8.97
N ARG A 71 -26.93 12.74 -9.16
CA ARG A 71 -26.49 11.72 -8.21
C ARG A 71 -25.10 11.20 -8.58
N TRP A 72 -24.40 10.64 -7.60
CA TRP A 72 -23.16 9.92 -7.86
C TRP A 72 -23.44 8.59 -8.55
N PRO A 73 -22.55 8.13 -9.44
CA PRO A 73 -22.62 6.78 -9.98
C PRO A 73 -22.52 5.73 -8.86
N PRO A 74 -23.14 4.55 -9.02
CA PRO A 74 -22.89 3.42 -8.15
C PRO A 74 -21.40 3.07 -8.10
N VAL A 75 -20.89 2.73 -6.93
CA VAL A 75 -19.51 2.30 -6.70
C VAL A 75 -19.48 0.82 -6.31
N ASP A 76 -18.37 0.13 -6.58
CA ASP A 76 -18.13 -1.20 -6.01
C ASP A 76 -18.16 -1.13 -4.47
N PRO A 77 -18.99 -1.92 -3.75
CA PRO A 77 -19.13 -1.80 -2.29
C PRO A 77 -17.83 -2.08 -1.51
N HIS A 78 -16.82 -2.67 -2.14
CA HIS A 78 -15.51 -2.98 -1.56
C HIS A 78 -14.39 -2.06 -2.04
N TRP A 79 -14.69 -1.03 -2.85
CA TRP A 79 -13.67 -0.13 -3.42
C TRP A 79 -12.72 0.45 -2.37
N ARG A 80 -13.27 0.92 -1.24
CA ARG A 80 -12.46 1.48 -0.15
C ARG A 80 -11.51 0.47 0.46
N THR A 81 -11.96 -0.77 0.60
CA THR A 81 -11.15 -1.87 1.10
C THR A 81 -10.02 -2.19 0.12
N MET A 82 -10.29 -2.19 -1.19
CA MET A 82 -9.27 -2.45 -2.21
C MET A 82 -8.17 -1.39 -2.19
N VAL A 83 -8.53 -0.10 -2.15
CA VAL A 83 -7.58 1.02 -2.03
C VAL A 83 -6.77 0.91 -0.75
N ALA A 84 -7.42 0.73 0.40
CA ALA A 84 -6.75 0.63 1.70
C ALA A 84 -5.76 -0.55 1.77
N VAL A 85 -6.10 -1.71 1.18
CA VAL A 85 -5.21 -2.86 1.10
C VAL A 85 -4.00 -2.56 0.21
N ALA A 86 -4.21 -1.92 -0.94
CA ALA A 86 -3.14 -1.56 -1.86
C ALA A 86 -2.14 -0.60 -1.19
N GLU A 87 -2.63 0.48 -0.56
CA GLU A 87 -1.80 1.45 0.16
C GLU A 87 -1.04 0.80 1.32
N GLN A 88 -1.72 -0.02 2.14
CA GLN A 88 -1.08 -0.68 3.28
C GLN A 88 0.05 -1.60 2.81
N TRP A 89 -0.18 -2.38 1.76
CA TRP A 89 0.84 -3.27 1.20
C TRP A 89 2.02 -2.47 0.66
N GLU A 90 1.78 -1.42 -0.12
CA GLU A 90 2.86 -0.58 -0.65
C GLU A 90 3.70 0.04 0.47
N ALA A 91 3.06 0.55 1.53
CA ALA A 91 3.74 1.11 2.68
C ALA A 91 4.56 0.06 3.45
N TYR A 92 4.03 -1.15 3.61
CA TYR A 92 4.76 -2.27 4.21
C TYR A 92 6.01 -2.64 3.41
N TYR A 93 5.89 -2.81 2.10
CA TYR A 93 7.03 -3.17 1.24
C TYR A 93 8.06 -2.04 1.19
N SER A 94 7.62 -0.78 1.21
CA SER A 94 8.51 0.38 1.31
C SER A 94 9.26 0.41 2.64
N TRP A 95 8.60 0.06 3.75
CA TRP A 95 9.26 -0.08 5.06
C TRP A 95 10.30 -1.20 5.04
N CYS A 96 10.00 -2.37 4.44
CA CYS A 96 10.98 -3.45 4.28
C CYS A 96 12.21 -2.99 3.51
N ALA A 97 12.02 -2.32 2.37
CA ALA A 97 13.10 -1.77 1.56
C ALA A 97 13.95 -0.74 2.33
N ALA A 98 13.32 0.18 3.05
CA ALA A 98 14.03 1.18 3.86
C ALA A 98 14.87 0.57 4.99
N ASN A 99 14.51 -0.64 5.44
CA ASN A 99 15.20 -1.37 6.50
C ASN A 99 16.17 -2.44 5.97
N GLY A 100 16.44 -2.46 4.65
CA GLY A 100 17.37 -3.41 4.04
C GLY A 100 16.85 -4.85 3.99
N LEU A 101 15.54 -5.04 4.10
CA LEU A 101 14.86 -6.33 4.02
C LEU A 101 14.48 -6.66 2.57
N THR A 102 15.45 -6.53 1.66
CA THR A 102 15.28 -6.80 0.23
C THR A 102 16.32 -7.78 -0.29
N LEU A 103 15.92 -8.63 -1.22
CA LEU A 103 16.75 -9.56 -1.96
C LEU A 103 17.65 -8.81 -2.93
N ASP A 104 18.93 -9.17 -2.93
CA ASP A 104 19.90 -8.64 -3.88
C ASP A 104 19.51 -8.96 -5.33
N GLY A 105 19.70 -7.99 -6.22
CA GLY A 105 19.43 -8.15 -7.65
C GLY A 105 17.96 -8.04 -8.06
N VAL A 106 17.05 -7.77 -7.12
CA VAL A 106 15.64 -7.45 -7.40
C VAL A 106 15.40 -5.95 -7.20
N SER A 107 14.60 -5.33 -8.07
CA SER A 107 14.23 -3.91 -7.91
C SER A 107 13.57 -3.69 -6.54
N PRO A 108 14.09 -2.80 -5.67
CA PRO A 108 13.54 -2.58 -4.32
C PRO A 108 12.08 -2.12 -4.31
N SER A 109 11.59 -1.55 -5.41
CA SER A 109 10.19 -1.17 -5.60
C SER A 109 9.24 -2.35 -5.89
N SER A 110 9.78 -3.56 -6.12
CA SER A 110 8.98 -4.75 -6.40
C SER A 110 8.60 -5.47 -5.11
N ARG A 111 7.35 -5.96 -5.02
CA ARG A 111 6.93 -6.86 -3.93
C ARG A 111 7.78 -8.13 -3.85
N ALA A 112 8.30 -8.58 -4.99
CA ALA A 112 9.21 -9.72 -5.09
C ALA A 112 10.60 -9.45 -4.51
N ALA A 113 10.90 -8.18 -4.18
CA ALA A 113 12.17 -7.84 -3.53
C ALA A 113 12.17 -8.25 -2.07
N VAL A 114 11.03 -8.43 -1.40
CA VAL A 114 11.03 -8.80 0.01
C VAL A 114 11.18 -10.32 0.16
N PRO A 115 12.13 -10.81 0.99
CA PRO A 115 12.30 -12.24 1.25
C PRO A 115 11.02 -12.89 1.77
N ARG A 116 10.88 -14.21 1.58
CA ARG A 116 9.67 -14.95 1.96
C ARG A 116 9.36 -14.81 3.45
N GLU A 117 10.38 -14.85 4.30
CA GLU A 117 10.31 -14.70 5.75
C GLU A 117 9.81 -13.31 6.19
N TRP A 118 9.85 -12.32 5.30
CA TRP A 118 9.29 -10.98 5.50
C TRP A 118 8.08 -10.73 4.60
N SER A 119 7.50 -11.77 4.00
CA SER A 119 6.29 -11.62 3.19
C SER A 119 5.09 -11.23 4.07
N TRP A 120 4.10 -10.58 3.46
CA TRP A 120 2.85 -10.22 4.12
C TRP A 120 2.14 -11.42 4.77
N THR A 121 2.22 -12.59 4.11
CA THR A 121 1.65 -13.84 4.61
C THR A 121 2.31 -14.28 5.92
N GLU A 122 3.64 -14.24 5.99
CA GLU A 122 4.36 -14.61 7.22
C GLU A 122 4.11 -13.60 8.35
N LEU A 123 4.03 -12.31 8.04
CA LEU A 123 3.65 -11.28 9.02
C LEU A 123 2.25 -11.55 9.60
N ARG A 124 1.29 -11.92 8.74
CA ARG A 124 -0.06 -12.29 9.18
C ARG A 124 -0.07 -13.52 10.08
N HIS A 125 0.65 -14.58 9.69
CA HIS A 125 0.75 -15.78 10.52
C HIS A 125 1.41 -15.50 11.87
N TRP A 126 2.46 -14.68 11.91
CA TRP A 126 3.07 -14.28 13.17
C TRP A 126 2.08 -13.55 14.09
N GLU A 127 1.28 -12.63 13.55
CA GLU A 127 0.30 -11.87 14.34
C GLU A 127 -0.85 -12.76 14.85
N GLU A 128 -1.28 -13.76 14.07
CA GLU A 128 -2.29 -14.75 14.46
C GLU A 128 -1.86 -15.66 15.61
N HIS A 129 -0.54 -15.87 15.80
CA HIS A 129 0.02 -16.80 16.80
C HIS A 129 0.65 -16.08 18.02
N ARG A 130 0.36 -14.80 18.18
CA ARG A 130 0.85 -13.97 19.30
C ARG A 130 -0.10 -14.02 20.50
#